data_AF-A0A8I0MC22-F1
#
_entry.id   AF-A0A8I0MC22-F1
#
_cell.length_a   1.000
_cell.length_b   1.000
_cell.length_c   1.000
_cell.angle_alpha   90.00
_cell.angle_beta   90.00
_cell.angle_gamma   90.00
#
_symmetry.space_group_name_H-M   'P 1'
#
loop_
_entity.id
_entity.type
_entity.pdbx_description
1 polymer ?
#
loop_
_entity_poly.entity_id
_entity_poly.type
_entity_poly.pdbx_seq_one_letter_code
_entity_poly.pdbx_strand_id
1 'polypeptide(L)'
;MTFDQIAIALLGSLAAWLSQARGKSWRKWAPVFGMLGQPFWFYASWQAEQWGIFAVSIIYAGAWARELWVYWISPRREHGTEPIQLVPRRKP
;
A
#
# COMPACT_ATOMS: atom_id res chain seq x y z
N MET A 1 10.05 -16.57 -18.88
CA MET A 1 9.09 -15.73 -19.64
C MET A 1 7.62 -15.84 -19.17
N THR A 2 7.27 -16.51 -18.07
CA THR A 2 5.84 -16.61 -17.66
C THR A 2 5.59 -16.37 -16.18
N PHE A 3 6.44 -16.88 -15.28
CA PHE A 3 6.21 -16.73 -13.83
C PHE A 3 6.33 -15.28 -13.33
N ASP A 4 7.34 -14.53 -13.79
CA ASP A 4 7.58 -13.17 -13.30
C ASP A 4 6.44 -12.20 -13.68
N GLN A 5 5.91 -12.32 -14.90
CA GLN A 5 4.81 -11.47 -15.37
C GLN A 5 3.51 -11.76 -14.64
N ILE A 6 3.23 -13.05 -14.36
CA ILE A 6 2.06 -13.46 -13.58
C ILE A 6 2.19 -12.98 -12.13
N ALA A 7 3.37 -13.12 -11.53
CA ALA A 7 3.66 -12.62 -10.19
C ALA A 7 3.49 -11.09 -10.12
N ILE A 8 4.09 -10.36 -11.06
CA ILE A 8 3.98 -8.91 -11.16
C ILE A 8 2.52 -8.46 -11.34
N ALA A 9 1.79 -9.09 -12.25
CA ALA A 9 0.39 -8.76 -12.51
C ALA A 9 -0.47 -9.04 -11.28
N LEU A 10 -0.35 -10.21 -10.66
CA LEU A 10 -1.15 -10.58 -9.50
C LEU A 10 -0.80 -9.74 -8.27
N LEU A 11 0.48 -9.63 -7.90
CA LEU A 11 0.93 -8.85 -6.74
C LEU A 11 0.64 -7.36 -6.92
N GLY A 12 0.87 -6.81 -8.12
CA GLY A 12 0.57 -5.42 -8.45
C GLY A 12 -0.93 -5.12 -8.42
N SER A 13 -1.75 -5.97 -9.05
CA SER A 13 -3.21 -5.81 -9.05
C SER A 13 -3.80 -5.93 -7.64
N LEU A 14 -3.31 -6.89 -6.86
CA LEU A 14 -3.76 -7.12 -5.49
C LEU A 14 -3.38 -5.95 -4.58
N ALA A 15 -2.17 -5.41 -4.72
CA ALA A 15 -1.73 -4.23 -3.97
C ALA A 15 -2.57 -2.99 -4.33
N ALA A 16 -2.89 -2.78 -5.62
CA ALA A 16 -3.77 -1.70 -6.05
C ALA A 16 -5.21 -1.87 -5.53
N TRP A 17 -5.74 -3.10 -5.57
CA TRP A 17 -7.08 -3.42 -5.07
C TRP A 17 -7.19 -3.23 -3.56
N LEU A 18 -6.22 -3.72 -2.78
CA LEU A 18 -6.19 -3.52 -1.34
C LEU A 18 -5.94 -2.06 -0.94
N SER A 19 -5.18 -1.29 -1.72
CA SER A 19 -5.01 0.15 -1.48
C SER A 19 -6.32 0.93 -1.61
N GLN A 20 -7.23 0.46 -2.48
CA GLN A 20 -8.57 1.02 -2.66
C GLN A 20 -9.64 0.43 -1.72
N ALA A 21 -9.31 -0.58 -0.91
CA ALA A 21 -10.27 -1.18 0.00
C ALA A 21 -10.74 -0.19 1.07
N ARG A 22 -12.07 -0.03 1.21
CA ARG A 22 -12.70 0.90 2.17
C ARG A 22 -12.39 0.58 3.65
N GLY A 23 -11.95 -0.64 3.97
CA GLY A 23 -11.66 -1.07 5.34
C GLY A 23 -10.19 -0.84 5.75
N LYS A 24 -9.98 -0.13 6.87
CA LYS A 24 -8.66 0.07 7.50
C LYS A 24 -7.87 -1.23 7.72
N SER A 25 -8.56 -2.32 8.06
CA SER A 25 -7.93 -3.64 8.28
C SER A 25 -7.37 -4.29 7.02
N TRP A 26 -7.90 -3.95 5.83
CA TRP A 26 -7.42 -4.50 4.57
C TRP A 26 -6.34 -3.59 3.96
N ARG A 27 -6.52 -2.27 3.99
CA ARG A 27 -5.54 -1.28 3.48
C ARG A 27 -4.12 -1.45 4.03
N LYS A 28 -3.97 -1.82 5.30
CA LYS A 28 -2.64 -2.06 5.92
C LYS A 28 -1.84 -3.20 5.29
N TRP A 29 -2.48 -4.11 4.56
CA TRP A 29 -1.81 -5.24 3.90
C TRP A 29 -1.33 -4.89 2.48
N ALA A 30 -1.86 -3.83 1.86
CA ALA A 30 -1.42 -3.36 0.54
C ALA A 30 0.10 -3.15 0.45
N PRO A 31 0.76 -2.44 1.39
CA PRO A 31 2.21 -2.28 1.35
C PRO A 31 3.01 -3.57 1.59
N VAL A 32 2.45 -4.55 2.29
CA VAL A 32 3.09 -5.86 2.47
C VAL A 32 3.17 -6.61 1.14
N PHE A 33 2.06 -6.66 0.41
CA PHE A 33 2.03 -7.28 -0.93
C PHE A 33 2.84 -6.49 -1.96
N GLY A 34 2.82 -5.16 -1.87
CA GLY A 34 3.67 -4.29 -2.70
C GLY A 34 5.16 -4.54 -2.50
N MET A 35 5.61 -4.71 -1.25
CA MET A 35 7.00 -5.07 -0.94
C MET A 35 7.35 -6.50 -1.36
N LEU A 36 6.43 -7.46 -1.27
CA LEU A 36 6.67 -8.83 -1.76
C LEU A 36 6.77 -8.90 -3.29
N GLY A 37 6.11 -7.98 -4.01
CA GLY A 37 6.23 -7.85 -5.47
C GLY A 37 7.52 -7.20 -5.95
N GLN A 38 8.19 -6.40 -5.10
CA GLN A 38 9.41 -5.68 -5.47
C GLN A 38 10.59 -6.57 -5.90
N PRO A 39 10.92 -7.67 -5.20
CA PRO A 39 11.96 -8.61 -5.64
C PRO A 39 11.74 -9.13 -7.07
N PHE A 40 10.48 -9.38 -7.44
CA PHE A 40 10.13 -9.85 -8.79
C PHE A 40 10.31 -8.74 -9.83
N TRP A 41 9.91 -7.51 -9.53
CA TRP A 41 10.15 -6.36 -10.41
C TRP A 41 11.64 -6.08 -10.59
N PHE A 42 12.45 -6.19 -9.54
CA PHE A 42 13.90 -6.05 -9.62
C PHE A 42 14.54 -7.14 -10.47
N TYR A 43 14.19 -8.41 -10.22
CA TYR A 43 14.73 -9.53 -10.98
C TYR A 43 14.33 -9.47 -12.45
N ALA A 44 13.06 -9.19 -12.74
CA ALA A 44 12.54 -9.10 -14.11
C ALA A 44 13.15 -7.92 -14.89
N SER A 45 13.24 -6.74 -14.28
CA SER A 45 13.82 -5.57 -14.94
C SER A 45 15.33 -5.67 -15.13
N TRP A 46 16.03 -6.34 -14.20
CA TRP A 46 17.44 -6.66 -14.35
C TRP A 46 17.68 -7.65 -15.49
N GLN A 47 16.93 -8.77 -15.54
CA GLN A 47 17.07 -9.75 -16.62
C GLN A 47 16.65 -9.24 -18.00
N ALA A 48 15.71 -8.31 -18.05
CA ALA A 48 15.27 -7.69 -19.29
C ALA A 48 16.14 -6.48 -19.70
N GLU A 49 17.19 -6.15 -18.93
CA GLU A 49 18.02 -4.95 -19.08
C GLU A 49 17.21 -3.64 -19.16
N GLN A 50 16.02 -3.63 -18.53
CA GLN A 50 15.09 -2.50 -18.51
C GLN A 50 15.41 -1.56 -17.36
N TRP A 51 16.53 -0.84 -17.47
CA TRP A 51 17.03 0.06 -16.44
C TRP A 51 16.03 1.15 -16.02
N GLY A 52 15.19 1.62 -16.95
CA GLY A 52 14.11 2.58 -16.63
C GLY A 52 13.07 2.00 -15.67
N ILE A 53 12.67 0.74 -15.89
CA ILE A 53 11.72 0.03 -15.01
C ILE A 53 12.40 -0.34 -13.69
N PHE A 54 13.68 -0.69 -13.71
CA PHE A 54 14.46 -0.93 -12.50
C PHE A 54 14.54 0.31 -11.61
N ALA A 55 14.74 1.51 -12.17
CA ALA A 55 14.70 2.75 -11.40
C ALA A 55 13.30 3.01 -10.81
N VAL A 56 12.25 2.78 -11.59
CA VAL A 56 10.86 2.92 -11.12
C VAL A 56 10.54 1.92 -10.01
N SER A 57 11.06 0.69 -10.07
CA SER A 57 10.85 -0.29 -9.00
C SER A 57 11.49 0.17 -7.69
N ILE A 58 12.68 0.76 -7.69
CA ILE A 58 13.29 1.40 -6.49
C ILE A 58 12.35 2.45 -5.89
N ILE A 59 11.81 3.34 -6.72
CA ILE A 59 10.90 4.40 -6.25
C ILE A 59 9.65 3.79 -5.62
N TYR A 60 9.06 2.78 -6.27
CA TYR A 60 7.91 2.06 -5.74
C TYR A 60 8.23 1.31 -4.44
N ALA A 61 9.42 0.72 -4.32
CA ALA A 61 9.87 0.09 -3.08
C ALA A 61 9.89 1.10 -1.91
N GLY A 62 10.38 2.32 -2.18
CA GLY A 62 10.35 3.42 -1.21
C GLY A 62 8.92 3.86 -0.85
N ALA A 63 8.03 3.94 -1.83
CA ALA A 63 6.61 4.27 -1.60
C ALA A 63 5.92 3.23 -0.71
N TRP A 64 6.09 1.94 -1.01
CA TRP A 64 5.54 0.85 -0.20
C TRP A 64 6.16 0.78 1.19
N ALA A 65 7.47 1.01 1.33
CA ALA A 65 8.13 1.07 2.63
C ALA A 65 7.57 2.22 3.50
N ARG A 66 7.32 3.39 2.90
CA ARG A 66 6.67 4.52 3.59
C ARG A 66 5.24 4.18 4.01
N GLU A 67 4.45 3.57 3.13
CA GLU A 67 3.10 3.14 3.47
C GLU A 67 3.09 2.07 4.56
N LEU A 68 4.02 1.11 4.52
CA LEU A 68 4.20 0.11 5.57
C LEU A 68 4.46 0.80 6.92
N TRP A 69 5.36 1.79 6.94
CA TRP A 69 5.68 2.55 8.15
C TRP A 69 4.47 3.30 8.70
N VAL A 70 3.70 3.98 7.83
CA VAL A 70 2.52 4.75 8.25
C VAL A 70 1.39 3.85 8.73
N TYR A 71 1.18 2.68 8.13
CA TYR A 71 0.07 1.80 8.51
C TYR A 71 0.39 0.86 9.68
N TRP A 72 1.64 0.39 9.81
CA TRP A 72 2.01 -0.58 10.85
C TRP A 72 2.78 0.04 12.01
N ILE A 73 3.68 1.00 11.76
CA ILE A 73 4.60 1.49 12.79
C ILE A 73 4.05 2.76 13.46
N SER A 74 3.45 3.66 12.70
CA SER A 74 2.77 4.83 13.24
C SER A 74 1.36 4.96 12.66
N PRO A 75 0.46 4.00 12.96
CA PRO A 75 -0.92 4.11 12.55
C PRO A 75 -1.45 5.43 13.10
N ARG A 76 -1.65 6.40 12.19
CA ARG A 76 -2.23 7.68 12.54
C ARG A 76 -3.57 7.35 13.16
N ARG A 77 -3.65 7.48 14.49
CA ARG A 77 -4.91 7.44 15.22
C ARG A 77 -5.72 8.53 14.56
N GLU A 78 -6.75 8.14 13.82
CA GLU A 78 -7.83 9.06 13.52
C GLU A 78 -8.33 9.47 14.90
N HIS A 79 -7.88 10.63 15.35
CA HIS A 79 -8.54 11.33 16.44
C HIS A 79 -9.99 11.34 15.99
N GLY A 80 -10.82 10.61 16.72
CA GLY A 80 -12.25 10.69 16.54
C GLY A 80 -12.58 12.17 16.54
N THR A 81 -12.94 12.68 15.38
CA THR A 81 -13.85 13.80 15.34
C THR A 81 -15.12 13.19 15.89
N GLU A 82 -15.21 13.12 17.22
CA GLU A 82 -16.52 13.05 17.84
C GLU A 82 -17.28 14.21 17.19
N PRO A 83 -18.33 13.94 16.41
CA PRO A 83 -19.18 15.03 15.98
C PRO A 83 -19.60 15.69 17.28
N ILE A 84 -19.22 16.95 17.47
CA ILE A 84 -19.61 17.75 18.64
C ILE A 84 -21.11 17.53 18.78
N GLN A 85 -21.50 16.67 19.73
CA GLN A 85 -22.90 16.44 20.00
C GLN A 85 -23.37 17.72 20.66
N LEU A 86 -23.91 18.63 19.86
CA LEU A 86 -24.74 19.75 20.29
C LEU A 86 -26.02 19.16 20.87
N VAL A 87 -25.95 18.55 22.06
CA VAL A 87 -27.13 18.24 22.86
C VAL A 87 -27.67 19.57 23.35
N PRO A 88 -28.87 20.02 22.92
CA PRO A 88 -29.47 21.21 23.49
C PRO A 88 -29.91 20.82 24.90
N ARG A 89 -29.18 21.30 25.92
CA ARG A 89 -29.56 21.14 27.32
C ARG A 89 -30.85 21.93 27.56
N ARG A 90 -32.00 21.27 27.38
CA ARG A 90 -33.31 21.83 27.75
C ARG A 90 -33.34 21.95 29.27
N LYS A 91 -33.22 23.18 29.79
CA LYS A 91 -33.41 23.48 31.21
C LYS A 91 -34.92 23.35 31.56
N PRO A 92 -35.24 22.87 32.77
CA PRO A 92 -36.62 22.73 33.24
C PRO A 92 -37.32 24.07 33.44
#